data_AF-A0A2D1TZS8-F1
#
_entry.id   AF-A0A2D1TZS8-F1
#
_cell.length_a   1.000
_cell.length_b   1.000
_cell.length_c   1.000
_cell.angle_alpha   90.00
_cell.angle_beta   90.00
_cell.angle_gamma   90.00
#
_symmetry.space_group_name_H-M   'P 1'
#
loop_
_entity.id
_entity.type
_entity.pdbx_description
1 polymer ?
#
loop_
_entity_poly.entity_id
_entity_poly.type
_entity_poly.pdbx_seq_one_letter_code
_entity_poly.pdbx_strand_id
1 'polypeptide(L)'
;MSQAVEIAAGALDAIPQLSVLGEVTGFRGPNARSGHCYFQIKDDSAAVDCIIWKGAYLKRTFDLRDGMQVSFKGSFNLYKPTGRMSFVARSFSLAGEGLLRQQVAQLAEKLRREGLMDEARKRRIPVFCSRVAVVTSLSGAVIDDVKRTLRRRNPLVELVCVGAKVQGEGAPAELIEGLRRAAAITPAPDCILLVRGGGSFEDLMTFNDEELARAVAACPVPVVTGIGHEPDTSICDMVSDRRASTPTAAAESVAPAMTELADVLEARHQRLGAAMASMIGSAQVDLEMLDQRGRRAWDTYTARLGDALDAAACRPCLNDPTFMVERRESELALTADRLSGAIARSVETFRSNFERLPERLVASTSGLDGKRHALTLASSRLEHQGRTMLNKPASDLGRAAASLDALSPLKVLARGYSIAYSDDGVATSAKTFKPGDAIRVRMADGNVAATVDTVE
;
A
#
# COMPACT_ATOMS: atom_id res chain seq x y z
N MET A 1 57.50 74.07 -8.27
CA MET A 1 57.05 73.30 -9.45
C MET A 1 56.48 71.94 -9.08
N SER A 2 57.20 71.09 -8.34
CA SER A 2 56.69 69.76 -7.92
C SER A 2 55.37 69.80 -7.16
N GLN A 3 55.21 70.72 -6.19
CA GLN A 3 53.95 70.90 -5.45
C GLN A 3 52.77 71.33 -6.34
N ALA A 4 53.00 72.12 -7.39
CA ALA A 4 51.93 72.56 -8.30
C ALA A 4 51.42 71.40 -9.18
N VAL A 5 52.32 70.52 -9.62
CA VAL A 5 51.99 69.30 -10.38
C VAL A 5 51.24 68.30 -9.50
N GLU A 6 51.58 68.22 -8.21
CA GLU A 6 50.92 67.32 -7.25
C GLU A 6 49.50 67.76 -6.91
N ILE A 7 49.27 69.07 -6.75
CA ILE A 7 47.91 69.64 -6.60
C ILE A 7 47.08 69.41 -7.86
N ALA A 8 47.65 69.60 -9.05
CA ALA A 8 46.97 69.33 -10.31
C ALA A 8 46.61 67.85 -10.46
N ALA A 9 47.55 66.94 -10.16
CA ALA A 9 47.28 65.50 -10.19
C ALA A 9 46.15 65.10 -9.24
N GLY A 10 46.14 65.64 -8.01
CA GLY A 10 45.06 65.38 -7.04
C GLY A 10 43.69 65.89 -7.50
N ALA A 11 43.63 67.01 -8.22
CA ALA A 11 42.39 67.52 -8.80
C ALA A 11 41.89 66.65 -9.97
N LEU A 12 42.81 66.14 -10.80
CA LEU A 12 42.46 65.21 -11.89
C LEU A 12 42.00 63.84 -11.38
N ASP A 13 42.60 63.34 -10.29
CA ASP A 13 42.18 62.09 -9.64
C ASP A 13 40.78 62.17 -9.03
N ALA A 14 40.32 63.37 -8.66
CA ALA A 14 38.97 63.61 -8.16
C ALA A 14 37.88 63.62 -9.26
N ILE A 15 38.27 63.68 -10.53
CA ILE A 15 37.33 63.64 -11.66
C ILE A 15 36.80 62.21 -11.82
N PRO A 16 35.49 61.98 -11.85
CA PRO A 16 34.91 60.67 -12.05
C PRO A 16 35.30 60.10 -13.43
N GLN A 17 35.11 58.80 -13.64
CA GLN A 17 35.39 58.19 -14.93
C GLN A 17 34.55 58.84 -16.04
N LEU A 18 35.20 59.22 -17.13
CA LEU A 18 34.61 59.90 -18.26
C LEU A 18 34.51 58.97 -19.45
N SER A 19 33.47 59.20 -20.26
CA SER A 19 33.32 58.57 -21.58
C SER A 19 33.67 59.61 -22.65
N VAL A 20 34.67 59.33 -23.47
CA VAL A 20 35.19 60.23 -24.51
C VAL A 20 34.95 59.56 -25.86
N LEU A 21 34.30 60.28 -26.78
CA LEU A 21 34.08 59.81 -28.15
C LEU A 21 35.01 60.59 -29.07
N GLY A 22 35.76 59.88 -29.91
CA GLY A 22 36.66 60.50 -30.87
C GLY A 22 37.27 59.51 -31.83
N GLU A 23 37.96 60.04 -32.83
CA GLU A 23 38.70 59.27 -33.82
C GLU A 23 40.09 58.90 -33.28
N VAL A 24 40.47 57.63 -33.48
CA VAL A 24 41.82 57.16 -33.15
C VAL A 24 42.80 57.62 -34.22
N THR A 25 43.86 58.31 -33.77
CA THR A 25 44.92 58.81 -34.64
C THR A 25 46.30 58.50 -34.05
N GLY A 26 47.27 58.14 -34.90
CA GLY A 26 48.64 57.89 -34.47
C GLY A 26 48.78 56.64 -33.59
N PHE A 27 48.02 55.59 -33.89
CA PHE A 27 47.97 54.34 -33.15
C PHE A 27 49.30 53.61 -33.22
N ARG A 28 50.01 53.65 -32.10
CA ARG A 28 51.19 52.81 -31.85
C ARG A 28 50.71 51.60 -31.06
N GLY A 29 50.63 50.48 -31.78
CA GLY A 29 50.24 49.17 -31.25
C GLY A 29 51.09 48.71 -30.06
N PRO A 30 50.82 47.52 -29.50
CA PRO A 30 51.42 47.11 -28.24
C PRO A 30 52.94 47.15 -28.32
N ASN A 31 53.54 48.08 -27.57
CA ASN A 31 54.97 48.33 -27.62
C ASN A 31 55.74 47.07 -27.16
N ALA A 32 56.73 46.60 -27.92
CA ALA A 32 57.42 45.32 -27.72
C ALA A 32 58.01 45.14 -26.30
N ARG A 33 58.28 46.24 -25.58
CA ARG A 33 58.89 46.21 -24.24
C ARG A 33 57.89 46.26 -23.07
N SER A 34 56.71 46.87 -23.23
CA SER A 34 55.71 47.06 -22.15
C SER A 34 54.32 46.48 -22.45
N GLY A 35 54.02 46.26 -23.73
CA GLY A 35 52.72 45.77 -24.21
C GLY A 35 51.57 46.77 -24.06
N HIS A 36 51.86 48.06 -23.80
CA HIS A 36 50.86 49.13 -23.75
C HIS A 36 50.69 49.77 -25.13
N CYS A 37 49.47 50.26 -25.40
CA CYS A 37 49.15 50.96 -26.64
C CYS A 37 49.07 52.47 -26.35
N TYR A 38 49.66 53.26 -27.24
CA TYR A 38 49.68 54.73 -27.15
C TYR A 38 49.12 55.31 -28.44
N PHE A 39 48.13 56.18 -28.35
CA PHE A 39 47.48 56.82 -29.50
C PHE A 39 46.88 58.15 -29.08
N GLN A 40 46.38 58.93 -30.03
CA GLN A 40 45.65 60.16 -29.75
C GLN A 40 44.17 59.97 -30.07
N ILE A 41 43.31 60.42 -29.17
CA ILE A 41 41.89 60.55 -29.43
C ILE A 41 41.67 61.98 -29.91
N LYS A 42 41.15 62.11 -31.13
CA LYS A 42 40.88 63.40 -31.77
C LYS A 42 39.38 63.59 -31.96
N ASP A 43 38.88 64.75 -31.58
CA ASP A 43 37.55 65.24 -31.98
C ASP A 43 37.70 66.48 -32.90
N ASP A 44 36.59 67.11 -33.28
CA ASP A 44 36.60 68.28 -34.18
C ASP A 44 37.31 69.51 -33.58
N SER A 45 37.54 69.52 -32.27
CA SER A 45 38.00 70.69 -31.49
C SER A 45 39.32 70.47 -30.73
N ALA A 46 39.64 69.23 -30.35
CA ALA A 46 40.73 68.88 -29.44
C ALA A 46 41.34 67.51 -29.75
N ALA A 47 42.59 67.32 -29.32
CA ALA A 47 43.30 66.05 -29.37
C ALA A 47 43.94 65.76 -28.01
N VAL A 48 43.78 64.52 -27.53
CA VAL A 48 44.28 64.08 -26.22
C VAL A 48 45.10 62.81 -26.38
N ASP A 49 46.25 62.74 -25.71
CA ASP A 49 47.06 61.52 -25.65
C ASP A 49 46.35 60.45 -24.81
N CYS A 50 46.16 59.27 -25.37
CA CYS A 50 45.50 58.14 -24.73
C CYS A 50 46.45 56.95 -24.56
N ILE A 51 46.33 56.28 -23.41
CA ILE A 51 47.10 55.10 -23.03
C ILE A 51 46.14 53.97 -22.69
N ILE A 52 46.31 52.79 -23.30
CA ILE A 52 45.66 51.56 -22.88
C ILE A 52 46.71 50.58 -22.35
N TRP A 53 46.55 50.18 -21.09
CA TRP A 53 47.40 49.19 -20.44
C TRP A 53 47.20 47.79 -21.04
N LYS A 54 48.26 46.98 -21.00
CA LYS A 54 48.29 45.62 -21.61
C LYS A 54 47.11 44.76 -21.17
N GLY A 55 46.81 44.75 -19.87
CA GLY A 55 45.73 43.95 -19.30
C GLY A 55 44.33 44.38 -19.74
N ALA A 56 44.12 45.66 -20.03
CA ALA A 56 42.86 46.19 -20.56
C ALA A 56 42.76 45.93 -22.07
N TYR A 57 43.85 46.12 -22.82
CA TYR A 57 43.90 45.89 -24.27
C TYR A 57 43.77 44.40 -24.66
N LEU A 58 44.17 43.48 -23.78
CA LEU A 58 43.99 42.04 -24.02
C LEU A 58 42.52 41.59 -23.93
N LYS A 59 41.66 42.38 -23.29
CA LYS A 59 40.21 42.12 -23.19
C LYS A 59 39.40 42.77 -24.31
N ARG A 60 40.05 43.11 -25.42
CA ARG A 60 39.42 43.82 -26.55
C ARG A 60 38.53 42.90 -27.37
N THR A 61 37.42 43.46 -27.86
CA THR A 61 36.52 42.80 -28.81
C THR A 61 36.98 42.98 -30.25
N PHE A 62 37.75 44.04 -30.55
CA PHE A 62 38.30 44.34 -31.87
C PHE A 62 39.66 45.04 -31.77
N ASP A 63 40.47 44.96 -32.82
CA ASP A 63 41.75 45.68 -32.91
C ASP A 63 41.53 47.15 -33.28
N LEU A 64 42.15 48.05 -32.53
CA LEU A 64 42.12 49.48 -32.83
C LEU A 64 42.99 49.78 -34.06
N ARG A 65 42.47 50.64 -34.94
CA ARG A 65 43.17 51.15 -36.13
C ARG A 65 42.99 52.65 -36.21
N ASP A 66 43.95 53.30 -36.86
CA ASP A 66 43.82 54.72 -37.20
C ASP A 66 42.60 54.95 -38.09
N GLY A 67 41.89 56.05 -37.85
CA GLY A 67 40.66 56.40 -38.56
C GLY A 67 39.37 55.84 -37.94
N MET A 68 39.45 55.05 -36.87
CA MET A 68 38.26 54.48 -36.23
C MET A 68 37.63 55.46 -35.24
N GLN A 69 36.32 55.66 -35.35
CA GLN A 69 35.54 56.41 -34.36
C GLN A 69 35.13 55.49 -33.19
N VAL A 70 35.67 55.75 -32.01
CA VAL A 70 35.58 54.85 -30.85
C VAL A 70 35.21 55.65 -29.60
N SER A 71 34.34 55.07 -28.78
CA SER A 71 34.00 55.57 -27.45
C SER A 71 34.88 54.90 -26.41
N PHE A 72 35.68 55.68 -25.70
CA PHE A 72 36.60 55.25 -24.65
C PHE A 72 36.05 55.60 -23.26
N LYS A 73 36.10 54.65 -22.32
CA LYS A 73 35.80 54.90 -20.89
C LYS A 73 37.08 54.84 -20.07
N GLY A 74 37.34 55.86 -19.28
CA GLY A 74 38.62 56.00 -18.59
C GLY A 74 38.68 57.17 -17.63
N SER A 75 39.89 57.43 -17.15
CA SER A 75 40.20 58.56 -16.28
C SER A 75 41.43 59.28 -16.80
N PHE A 76 41.54 60.58 -16.54
CA PHE A 76 42.77 61.31 -16.83
C PHE A 76 43.85 60.97 -15.81
N ASN A 77 45.10 60.97 -16.25
CA ASN A 77 46.26 60.78 -15.41
C ASN A 77 47.33 61.81 -15.83
N LEU A 78 48.05 62.34 -14.85
CA LEU A 78 49.12 63.30 -15.04
C LEU A 78 50.46 62.65 -14.71
N TYR A 79 51.38 62.58 -15.68
CA TYR A 79 52.70 61.99 -15.44
C TYR A 79 53.58 62.96 -14.64
N LYS A 80 53.73 62.70 -13.33
CA LYS A 80 54.40 63.59 -12.36
C LYS A 80 55.78 64.14 -12.80
N PRO A 81 56.67 63.39 -13.48
CA PRO A 81 57.99 63.89 -13.88
C PRO A 81 57.98 64.91 -15.04
N THR A 82 57.00 64.84 -15.95
CA THR A 82 56.96 65.73 -17.14
C THR A 82 55.72 66.61 -17.22
N GLY A 83 54.76 66.44 -16.31
CA GLY A 83 53.51 67.20 -16.29
C GLY A 83 52.59 66.94 -17.49
N ARG A 84 52.85 65.89 -18.28
CA ARG A 84 52.02 65.55 -19.45
C ARG A 84 50.75 64.84 -19.00
N MET A 85 49.61 65.35 -19.47
CA MET A 85 48.28 64.77 -19.21
C MET A 85 47.96 63.72 -20.27
N SER A 86 47.54 62.54 -19.83
CA SER A 86 47.13 61.45 -20.70
C SER A 86 45.81 60.86 -20.21
N PHE A 87 44.92 60.49 -21.13
CA PHE A 87 43.71 59.74 -20.84
C PHE A 87 44.03 58.25 -20.75
N VAL A 88 43.71 57.62 -19.62
CA VAL A 88 43.91 56.18 -19.43
C VAL A 88 42.60 55.46 -19.71
N ALA A 89 42.48 54.87 -20.89
CA ALA A 89 41.30 54.12 -21.28
C ALA A 89 41.30 52.72 -20.64
N ARG A 90 40.22 52.42 -19.91
CA ARG A 90 39.98 51.12 -19.26
C ARG A 90 39.18 50.16 -20.15
N SER A 91 38.25 50.70 -20.92
CA SER A 91 37.49 49.96 -21.93
C SER A 91 37.16 50.86 -23.11
N PHE A 92 36.91 50.25 -24.26
CA PHE A 92 36.55 50.95 -25.49
C PHE A 92 35.54 50.14 -26.29
N SER A 93 34.66 50.84 -27.00
CA SER A 93 33.62 50.30 -27.87
C SER A 93 33.47 51.17 -29.11
N LEU A 94 33.05 50.62 -30.24
CA LEU A 94 32.81 51.42 -31.46
C LEU A 94 31.74 52.49 -31.19
N ALA A 95 31.87 53.68 -31.79
CA ALA A 95 30.86 54.72 -31.70
C ALA A 95 29.53 54.21 -32.31
N GLY A 96 28.41 54.35 -31.59
CA GLY A 96 27.09 53.87 -32.03
C GLY A 96 26.66 52.49 -31.51
N GLU A 97 27.60 51.64 -31.10
CA GLU A 97 27.32 50.28 -30.57
C GLU A 97 26.40 50.29 -29.34
N GLY A 98 26.55 51.31 -28.47
CA GLY A 98 25.71 51.46 -27.27
C GLY A 98 24.24 51.75 -27.58
N LEU A 99 23.96 52.57 -28.60
CA LEU A 99 22.60 52.88 -29.04
C LEU A 99 21.93 51.65 -29.66
N LEU A 100 22.67 50.94 -30.52
CA LEU A 100 22.21 49.70 -31.14
C LEU A 100 21.91 48.62 -30.08
N ARG A 101 22.78 48.43 -29.08
CA ARG A 101 22.51 47.50 -27.96
C ARG A 101 21.25 47.87 -27.19
N GLN A 102 21.00 49.16 -26.97
CA GLN A 102 19.80 49.63 -26.29
C GLN A 102 18.54 49.32 -27.12
N GLN A 103 18.58 49.52 -28.44
CA GLN A 103 17.49 49.18 -29.35
C GLN A 103 17.21 47.67 -29.35
N VAL A 104 18.26 46.85 -29.41
CA VAL A 104 18.14 45.38 -29.33
C VAL A 104 17.51 44.95 -28.01
N ALA A 105 17.93 45.55 -26.88
CA ALA A 105 17.36 45.24 -25.57
C ALA A 105 15.88 45.64 -25.47
N GLN A 106 15.49 46.78 -26.02
CA GLN A 106 14.10 47.23 -26.08
C GLN A 106 13.23 46.30 -26.94
N LEU A 107 13.74 45.88 -28.10
CA LEU A 107 13.03 44.94 -28.97
C LEU A 107 12.93 43.55 -28.33
N ALA A 108 13.98 43.06 -27.69
CA ALA A 108 13.95 41.81 -26.95
C ALA A 108 12.91 41.82 -25.82
N GLU A 109 12.79 42.93 -25.09
CA GLU A 109 11.74 43.13 -24.09
C GLU A 109 10.33 43.12 -24.70
N LYS A 110 10.13 43.81 -25.83
CA LYS A 110 8.86 43.80 -26.56
C LYS A 110 8.45 42.37 -26.96
N LEU A 111 9.33 41.65 -27.65
CA LEU A 111 9.05 40.30 -28.15
C LEU A 111 8.88 39.27 -27.02
N ARG A 112 9.59 39.44 -25.91
CA ARG A 112 9.40 38.61 -24.72
C ARG A 112 8.03 38.79 -24.08
N ARG A 113 7.52 40.03 -24.01
CA ARG A 113 6.14 40.28 -23.50
C ARG A 113 5.06 39.67 -24.40
N GLU A 114 5.33 39.57 -25.69
CA GLU A 114 4.46 38.89 -26.64
C GLU A 114 4.55 37.35 -26.57
N GLY A 115 5.43 36.78 -25.74
CA GLY A 115 5.61 35.34 -25.57
C GLY A 115 6.45 34.67 -26.67
N LEU A 116 7.04 35.44 -27.58
CA LEU A 116 7.85 34.91 -28.68
C LEU A 116 9.18 34.29 -28.22
N MET A 117 9.53 34.42 -26.94
CA MET A 117 10.72 33.80 -26.33
C MET A 117 10.38 32.65 -25.38
N ASP A 118 9.10 32.31 -25.22
CA ASP A 118 8.66 31.31 -24.25
C ASP A 118 9.12 29.90 -24.63
N GLU A 119 9.63 29.16 -23.65
CA GLU A 119 10.07 27.76 -23.82
C GLU A 119 8.92 26.85 -24.27
N ALA A 120 7.69 27.11 -23.81
CA ALA A 120 6.51 26.31 -24.17
C ALA A 120 6.16 26.37 -25.67
N ARG A 121 6.62 27.40 -26.39
CA ARG A 121 6.39 27.59 -27.82
C ARG A 121 7.49 26.95 -28.66
N LYS A 122 8.67 26.70 -28.10
CA LYS A 122 9.80 26.10 -28.81
C LYS A 122 9.48 24.66 -29.20
N ARG A 123 9.75 24.32 -30.46
CA ARG A 123 9.54 22.99 -31.04
C ARG A 123 10.65 22.05 -30.61
N ARG A 124 10.31 20.78 -30.41
CA ARG A 124 11.29 19.74 -30.11
C ARG A 124 12.09 19.39 -31.37
N ILE A 125 13.41 19.52 -31.28
CA ILE A 125 14.33 19.08 -32.33
C ILE A 125 14.59 17.57 -32.19
N PRO A 126 14.45 16.78 -33.27
CA PRO A 126 14.80 15.36 -33.26
C PRO A 126 16.26 15.14 -32.83
N VAL A 127 16.48 14.09 -32.03
CA VAL A 127 17.84 13.71 -31.60
C VAL A 127 18.66 13.21 -32.78
N PHE A 128 18.01 12.55 -33.74
CA PHE A 128 18.61 12.08 -34.98
C PHE A 128 17.89 12.77 -36.15
N CYS A 129 18.52 13.81 -36.71
CA CYS A 129 18.03 14.43 -37.94
C CYS A 129 18.58 13.63 -39.13
N SER A 130 17.71 13.16 -40.01
CA SER A 130 18.06 12.53 -41.28
C SER A 130 18.27 13.58 -42.37
N ARG A 131 17.56 14.71 -42.29
CA ARG A 131 17.66 15.80 -43.26
C ARG A 131 17.69 17.15 -42.55
N VAL A 132 18.69 17.96 -42.87
CA VAL A 132 18.89 19.29 -42.30
C VAL A 132 19.02 20.32 -43.40
N ALA A 133 18.26 21.40 -43.32
CA ALA A 133 18.44 22.54 -44.21
C ALA A 133 19.33 23.59 -43.53
N VAL A 134 20.27 24.20 -44.25
CA VAL A 134 21.11 25.29 -43.75
C VAL A 134 20.80 26.56 -44.51
N VAL A 135 20.40 27.61 -43.80
CA VAL A 135 20.21 28.96 -44.32
C VAL A 135 21.44 29.80 -43.94
N THR A 136 22.28 30.09 -44.93
CA THR A 136 23.50 30.89 -44.76
C THR A 136 24.00 31.42 -46.11
N SER A 137 25.10 32.18 -46.10
CA SER A 137 25.75 32.61 -47.34
C SER A 137 26.52 31.45 -47.98
N LEU A 138 26.29 31.21 -49.27
CA LEU A 138 26.96 30.14 -50.02
C LEU A 138 28.42 30.47 -50.38
N SER A 139 28.86 31.71 -50.21
CA SER A 139 30.22 32.16 -50.51
C SER A 139 31.14 32.22 -49.29
N GLY A 140 30.64 31.97 -48.08
CA GLY A 140 31.40 32.08 -46.83
C GLY A 140 31.95 30.75 -46.31
N ALA A 141 33.03 30.79 -45.52
CA ALA A 141 33.65 29.59 -44.92
C ALA A 141 32.71 28.76 -44.02
N VAL A 142 31.66 29.41 -43.49
CA VAL A 142 30.69 28.81 -42.55
C VAL A 142 29.98 27.60 -43.15
N ILE A 143 29.58 27.67 -44.43
CA ILE A 143 28.87 26.54 -45.05
C ILE A 143 29.80 25.32 -45.20
N ASP A 144 31.09 25.55 -45.45
CA ASP A 144 32.07 24.48 -45.59
C ASP A 144 32.43 23.88 -44.23
N ASP A 145 32.48 24.69 -43.16
CA ASP A 145 32.62 24.20 -41.79
C ASP A 145 31.43 23.33 -41.38
N VAL A 146 30.20 23.75 -41.68
CA VAL A 146 28.99 22.96 -41.41
C VAL A 146 29.01 21.65 -42.21
N LYS A 147 29.30 21.70 -43.52
CA LYS A 147 29.45 20.49 -44.36
C LYS A 147 30.50 19.53 -43.79
N ARG A 148 31.67 20.03 -43.41
CA ARG A 148 32.77 19.22 -42.86
C ARG A 148 32.38 18.59 -41.53
N THR A 149 31.69 19.35 -40.68
CA THR A 149 31.25 18.91 -39.35
C THR A 149 30.21 17.80 -39.47
N LEU A 150 29.17 18.00 -40.29
CA LEU A 150 28.14 16.99 -40.55
C LEU A 150 28.76 15.73 -41.17
N ARG A 151 29.57 15.85 -42.22
CA ARG A 151 30.23 14.68 -42.86
C ARG A 151 31.11 13.88 -41.90
N ARG A 152 31.85 14.56 -41.02
CA ARG A 152 32.73 13.92 -40.05
C ARG A 152 31.93 13.20 -38.96
N ARG A 153 30.88 13.84 -38.45
CA ARG A 153 30.13 13.33 -37.28
C ARG A 153 29.09 12.29 -37.68
N ASN A 154 28.34 12.58 -38.76
CA ASN A 154 27.33 11.68 -39.31
C ASN A 154 27.12 11.91 -40.82
N PRO A 155 27.73 11.09 -41.69
CA PRO A 155 27.61 11.23 -43.14
C PRO A 155 26.23 10.83 -43.69
N LEU A 156 25.34 10.26 -42.88
CA LEU A 156 23.99 9.87 -43.29
C LEU A 156 23.01 11.05 -43.27
N VAL A 157 23.38 12.16 -42.64
CA VAL A 157 22.54 13.37 -42.60
C VAL A 157 22.59 14.05 -43.97
N GLU A 158 21.44 14.11 -44.63
CA GLU A 158 21.27 14.86 -45.87
C GLU A 158 21.29 16.36 -45.57
N LEU A 159 22.19 17.09 -46.22
CA LEU A 159 22.33 18.53 -46.07
C LEU A 159 21.75 19.26 -47.29
N VAL A 160 20.76 20.11 -47.08
CA VAL A 160 20.21 21.00 -48.11
C VAL A 160 20.67 22.44 -47.86
N CYS A 161 21.37 23.03 -48.81
CA CYS A 161 21.90 24.39 -48.67
C CYS A 161 20.93 25.40 -49.30
N VAL A 162 20.45 26.37 -48.50
CA VAL A 162 19.61 27.47 -48.96
C VAL A 162 20.40 28.78 -48.81
N GLY A 163 20.80 29.34 -49.95
CA GLY A 163 21.58 30.58 -49.97
C GLY A 163 20.76 31.81 -49.63
N ALA A 164 21.29 32.64 -48.72
CA ALA A 164 20.76 33.96 -48.37
C ALA A 164 21.91 34.90 -47.96
N LYS A 165 21.77 36.21 -48.19
CA LYS A 165 22.67 37.20 -47.60
C LYS A 165 22.54 37.19 -46.08
N VAL A 166 23.67 37.18 -45.38
CA VAL A 166 23.75 37.11 -43.91
C VAL A 166 24.19 38.42 -43.27
N GLN A 167 24.49 39.44 -44.08
CA GLN A 167 24.93 40.78 -43.65
C GLN A 167 24.62 41.81 -44.75
N GLY A 168 24.55 43.08 -44.37
CA GLY A 168 24.30 44.19 -45.27
C GLY A 168 22.82 44.49 -45.52
N GLU A 169 22.56 45.51 -46.32
CA GLU A 169 21.21 45.97 -46.64
C GLU A 169 20.41 44.90 -47.41
N GLY A 170 19.15 44.70 -47.02
CA GLY A 170 18.27 43.67 -47.59
C GLY A 170 18.50 42.24 -47.10
N ALA A 171 19.50 42.00 -46.24
CA ALA A 171 19.77 40.67 -45.70
C ALA A 171 18.62 40.07 -44.86
N PRO A 172 17.87 40.82 -44.01
CA PRO A 172 16.74 40.24 -43.27
C PRO A 172 15.65 39.65 -44.19
N ALA A 173 15.29 40.38 -45.25
CA ALA A 173 14.29 39.93 -46.22
C ALA A 173 14.74 38.65 -46.96
N GLU A 174 16.02 38.58 -47.36
CA GLU A 174 16.56 37.37 -47.99
C GLU A 174 16.63 36.17 -47.03
N LEU A 175 16.92 36.40 -45.74
CA LEU A 175 16.91 35.35 -44.72
C LEU A 175 15.48 34.84 -44.46
N ILE A 176 14.48 35.72 -44.42
CA ILE A 176 13.06 35.35 -44.29
C ILE A 176 12.64 34.48 -45.49
N GLU A 177 13.01 34.89 -46.72
CA GLU A 177 12.75 34.08 -47.92
C GLU A 177 13.54 32.77 -47.91
N GLY A 178 14.77 32.77 -47.39
CA GLY A 178 15.57 31.57 -47.16
C GLY A 178 14.88 30.58 -46.21
N LEU A 179 14.38 31.06 -45.07
CA LEU A 179 13.62 30.26 -44.11
C LEU A 179 12.34 29.70 -44.73
N ARG A 180 11.60 30.51 -45.50
CA ARG A 180 10.40 30.07 -46.22
C ARG A 180 10.72 28.97 -47.23
N ARG A 181 11.75 29.15 -48.06
CA ARG A 181 12.20 28.15 -49.03
C ARG A 181 12.66 26.87 -48.34
N ALA A 182 13.41 26.98 -47.25
CA ALA A 182 13.87 25.83 -46.48
C ALA A 182 12.70 25.02 -45.88
N ALA A 183 11.70 25.72 -45.32
CA ALA A 183 10.51 25.10 -44.76
C ALA A 183 9.60 24.45 -45.82
N ALA A 184 9.64 24.92 -47.07
CA ALA A 184 8.85 24.40 -48.18
C ALA A 184 9.46 23.17 -48.88
N ILE A 185 10.68 22.76 -48.53
CA ILE A 185 11.35 21.59 -49.13
C ILE A 185 10.53 20.32 -48.85
N THR A 186 10.39 19.45 -49.84
CA THR A 186 9.71 18.15 -49.72
C THR A 186 10.65 16.99 -50.07
N PRO A 187 10.75 15.93 -49.23
CA PRO A 187 10.23 15.85 -47.86
C PRO A 187 10.83 16.91 -46.94
N ALA A 188 10.04 17.33 -45.94
CA ALA A 188 10.40 18.40 -45.01
C ALA A 188 11.70 18.08 -44.26
N PRO A 189 12.59 19.06 -44.06
CA PRO A 189 13.76 18.88 -43.22
C PRO A 189 13.35 18.69 -41.75
N ASP A 190 14.13 17.92 -41.01
CA ASP A 190 13.90 17.67 -39.58
C ASP A 190 14.20 18.92 -38.74
N CYS A 191 15.13 19.75 -39.20
CA CYS A 191 15.41 21.08 -38.66
C CYS A 191 16.06 22.00 -39.70
N ILE A 192 16.03 23.30 -39.42
CA ILE A 192 16.71 24.34 -40.19
C ILE A 192 17.82 24.94 -39.33
N LEU A 193 19.05 24.97 -39.83
CA LEU A 193 20.17 25.67 -39.24
C LEU A 193 20.23 27.10 -39.81
N LEU A 194 19.99 28.10 -38.96
CA LEU A 194 20.22 29.50 -39.28
C LEU A 194 21.59 29.90 -38.70
N VAL A 195 22.61 29.96 -39.55
CA VAL A 195 24.00 30.03 -39.09
C VAL A 195 24.79 31.14 -39.76
N ARG A 196 25.69 31.71 -38.98
CA ARG A 196 26.65 32.69 -39.45
C ARG A 196 27.88 32.71 -38.55
N GLY A 197 29.05 32.87 -39.15
CA GLY A 197 30.30 33.06 -38.42
C GLY A 197 30.35 34.39 -37.66
N GLY A 198 31.44 34.61 -36.93
CA GLY A 198 31.70 35.88 -36.24
C GLY A 198 31.76 37.09 -37.19
N GLY A 199 31.68 38.28 -36.62
CA GLY A 199 31.72 39.54 -37.35
C GLY A 199 31.67 40.72 -36.38
N SER A 200 31.67 41.94 -36.92
CA SER A 200 31.39 43.10 -36.08
C SER A 200 29.95 43.04 -35.56
N PHE A 201 29.67 43.72 -34.45
CA PHE A 201 28.31 43.80 -33.90
C PHE A 201 27.32 44.40 -34.92
N GLU A 202 27.77 45.35 -35.74
CA GLU A 202 26.98 45.93 -36.82
C GLU A 202 26.60 44.90 -37.87
N ASP A 203 27.54 44.05 -38.27
CA ASP A 203 27.22 43.04 -39.26
C ASP A 203 26.16 42.07 -38.71
N LEU A 204 26.24 41.69 -37.43
CA LEU A 204 25.29 40.79 -36.76
C LEU A 204 23.90 41.42 -36.53
N MET A 205 23.73 42.72 -36.74
CA MET A 205 22.42 43.41 -36.56
C MET A 205 21.30 42.83 -37.40
N THR A 206 21.65 42.23 -38.54
CA THR A 206 20.70 41.54 -39.42
C THR A 206 19.84 40.52 -38.65
N PHE A 207 20.39 39.86 -37.62
CA PHE A 207 19.70 38.85 -36.81
C PHE A 207 18.92 39.44 -35.63
N ASN A 208 18.96 40.75 -35.46
CA ASN A 208 18.14 41.49 -34.49
C ASN A 208 16.93 42.17 -35.14
N ASP A 209 16.65 41.87 -36.40
CA ASP A 209 15.47 42.38 -37.10
C ASP A 209 14.18 41.75 -36.56
N GLU A 210 13.13 42.58 -36.39
CA GLU A 210 11.86 42.14 -35.81
C GLU A 210 11.11 41.16 -36.74
N GLU A 211 11.09 41.41 -38.05
CA GLU A 211 10.39 40.56 -39.01
C GLU A 211 11.07 39.19 -39.12
N LEU A 212 12.39 39.17 -39.13
CA LEU A 212 13.15 37.92 -39.14
C LEU A 212 12.90 37.10 -37.86
N ALA A 213 12.91 37.73 -36.68
CA ALA A 213 12.61 37.05 -35.43
C ALA A 213 11.20 36.42 -35.44
N ARG A 214 10.20 37.15 -35.94
CA ARG A 214 8.83 36.63 -36.10
C ARG A 214 8.77 35.49 -37.10
N ALA A 215 9.51 35.55 -38.20
CA ALA A 215 9.60 34.48 -39.18
C ALA A 215 10.22 33.21 -38.60
N VAL A 216 11.26 33.34 -37.76
CA VAL A 216 11.85 32.21 -37.02
C VAL A 216 10.82 31.59 -36.07
N ALA A 217 10.12 32.39 -35.27
CA ALA A 217 9.08 31.90 -34.35
C ALA A 217 7.94 31.16 -35.06
N ALA A 218 7.53 31.66 -36.23
CA ALA A 218 6.42 31.13 -37.00
C ALA A 218 6.79 29.93 -37.89
N CYS A 219 8.08 29.56 -37.95
CA CYS A 219 8.54 28.50 -38.84
C CYS A 219 7.88 27.15 -38.49
N PRO A 220 7.38 26.38 -39.48
CA PRO A 220 6.79 25.07 -39.23
C PRO A 220 7.83 23.97 -38.93
N VAL A 221 9.10 24.22 -39.26
CA VAL A 221 10.23 23.32 -39.00
C VAL A 221 11.07 23.92 -37.87
N PRO A 222 11.57 23.11 -36.91
CA PRO A 222 12.36 23.67 -35.81
C PRO A 222 13.64 24.35 -36.31
N VAL A 223 13.92 25.54 -35.80
CA VAL A 223 15.07 26.37 -36.18
C VAL A 223 16.14 26.33 -35.09
N VAL A 224 17.35 25.96 -35.47
CA VAL A 224 18.54 25.99 -34.62
C VAL A 224 19.44 27.11 -35.09
N THR A 225 19.81 28.01 -34.18
CA THR A 225 20.70 29.11 -34.50
C THR A 225 22.13 28.81 -34.09
N GLY A 226 23.09 29.28 -34.88
CA GLY A 226 24.52 29.27 -34.56
C GLY A 226 25.15 30.54 -35.14
N ILE A 227 24.87 31.67 -34.50
CA ILE A 227 25.23 33.01 -34.98
C ILE A 227 26.36 33.54 -34.09
N GLY A 228 27.53 33.83 -34.68
CA GLY A 228 28.64 34.46 -33.97
C GLY A 228 29.28 33.58 -32.89
N HIS A 229 29.64 34.21 -31.76
CA HIS A 229 30.24 33.57 -30.58
C HIS A 229 29.42 33.88 -29.31
N GLU A 230 29.78 33.27 -28.17
CA GLU A 230 29.04 33.40 -26.91
C GLU A 230 28.61 34.82 -26.46
N PRO A 231 29.42 35.89 -26.60
CA PRO A 231 28.99 37.23 -26.21
C PRO A 231 27.93 37.86 -27.15
N ASP A 232 27.72 37.30 -28.34
CA ASP A 232 26.91 37.88 -29.41
C ASP A 232 25.52 37.24 -29.48
N THR A 233 24.73 37.33 -28.40
CA THR A 233 23.36 36.77 -28.42
C THR A 233 22.42 37.69 -29.21
N SER A 234 21.92 37.20 -30.35
CA SER A 234 20.96 37.91 -31.18
C SER A 234 19.51 37.64 -30.75
N ILE A 235 18.56 38.45 -31.24
CA ILE A 235 17.13 38.21 -31.01
C ILE A 235 16.68 36.90 -31.67
N CYS A 236 17.20 36.59 -32.85
CA CYS A 236 16.97 35.29 -33.49
C CYS A 236 17.39 34.12 -32.58
N ASP A 237 18.49 34.23 -31.82
CA ASP A 237 18.91 33.20 -30.86
C ASP A 237 17.96 33.03 -29.68
N MET A 238 17.29 34.10 -29.26
CA MET A 238 16.33 34.06 -28.15
C MET A 238 15.01 33.42 -28.59
N VAL A 239 14.63 33.65 -29.85
CA VAL A 239 13.39 33.18 -30.43
C VAL A 239 13.51 31.78 -31.05
N SER A 240 14.71 31.34 -31.44
CA SER A 240 14.93 30.01 -32.01
C SER A 240 14.57 28.86 -31.04
N ASP A 241 14.36 27.68 -31.59
CA ASP A 241 14.01 26.49 -30.80
C ASP A 241 15.23 25.94 -30.05
N ARG A 242 16.43 26.19 -30.58
CA ARG A 242 17.70 25.92 -29.89
C ARG A 242 18.77 26.88 -30.36
N ARG A 243 19.47 27.47 -29.40
CA ARG A 243 20.70 28.24 -29.64
C ARG A 243 21.93 27.34 -29.50
N ALA A 244 22.87 27.48 -30.41
CA ALA A 244 24.23 27.00 -30.29
C ALA A 244 25.23 28.17 -30.28
N SER A 245 26.38 27.97 -29.65
CA SER A 245 27.40 29.02 -29.48
C SER A 245 28.17 29.36 -30.74
N THR A 246 28.16 28.48 -31.74
CA THR A 246 28.84 28.65 -33.04
C THR A 246 28.08 27.92 -34.15
N PRO A 247 28.33 28.23 -35.44
CA PRO A 247 27.83 27.44 -36.56
C PRO A 247 28.17 25.96 -36.49
N THR A 248 29.39 25.64 -36.05
CA THR A 248 29.85 24.25 -35.90
C THR A 248 29.10 23.53 -34.79
N ALA A 249 28.89 24.18 -33.63
CA ALA A 249 28.10 23.62 -32.55
C ALA A 249 26.63 23.41 -32.95
N ALA A 250 26.07 24.30 -33.78
CA ALA A 250 24.73 24.11 -34.34
C ALA A 250 24.65 22.83 -35.17
N ALA A 251 25.62 22.61 -36.06
CA ALA A 251 25.74 21.40 -36.86
C ALA A 251 25.95 20.13 -36.01
N GLU A 252 26.78 20.19 -34.98
CA GLU A 252 26.96 19.07 -34.05
C GLU A 252 25.66 18.74 -33.30
N SER A 253 24.89 19.75 -32.89
CA SER A 253 23.66 19.54 -32.11
C SER A 253 22.55 18.78 -32.83
N VAL A 254 22.60 18.71 -34.16
CA VAL A 254 21.58 18.07 -35.01
C VAL A 254 22.08 16.76 -35.64
N ALA A 255 23.37 16.47 -35.53
CA ALA A 255 24.00 15.27 -36.09
C ALA A 255 24.75 14.50 -35.00
N PRO A 256 24.11 13.52 -34.33
CA PRO A 256 24.76 12.67 -33.34
C PRO A 256 25.91 11.88 -33.97
N ALA A 257 26.96 11.55 -33.20
CA ALA A 257 28.11 10.85 -33.75
C ALA A 257 27.76 9.41 -34.14
N MET A 258 28.26 8.93 -35.29
CA MET A 258 28.05 7.54 -35.72
C MET A 258 28.57 6.51 -34.71
N THR A 259 29.63 6.85 -33.97
CA THR A 259 30.16 6.00 -32.89
C THR A 259 29.16 5.83 -31.76
N GLU A 260 28.49 6.91 -31.34
CA GLU A 260 27.45 6.83 -30.30
C GLU A 260 26.28 5.94 -30.75
N LEU A 261 25.89 6.01 -32.03
CA LEU A 261 24.85 5.15 -32.58
C LEU A 261 25.28 3.68 -32.66
N ALA A 262 26.54 3.43 -33.07
CA ALA A 262 27.11 2.09 -33.11
C ALA A 262 27.18 1.48 -31.70
N ASP A 263 27.63 2.25 -30.70
CA ASP A 263 27.70 1.82 -29.30
C ASP A 263 26.31 1.47 -28.75
N VAL A 264 25.29 2.28 -29.07
CA VAL A 264 23.90 2.00 -28.68
C VAL A 264 23.40 0.72 -29.34
N LEU A 265 23.65 0.52 -30.65
CA LEU A 265 23.23 -0.69 -31.35
C LEU A 265 23.92 -1.94 -30.80
N GLU A 266 25.22 -1.87 -30.54
CA GLU A 266 26.02 -2.96 -29.99
C GLU A 266 25.54 -3.32 -28.58
N ALA A 267 25.33 -2.33 -27.71
CA ALA A 267 24.78 -2.56 -26.37
C ALA A 267 23.38 -3.21 -26.43
N ARG A 268 22.54 -2.84 -27.40
CA ARG A 268 21.23 -3.48 -27.61
C ARG A 268 21.36 -4.89 -28.15
N HIS A 269 22.30 -5.14 -29.05
CA HIS A 269 22.61 -6.47 -29.59
C HIS A 269 23.07 -7.43 -28.48
N GLN A 270 24.02 -7.01 -27.65
CA GLN A 270 24.53 -7.81 -26.53
C GLN A 270 23.43 -8.12 -25.51
N ARG A 271 22.59 -7.14 -25.17
CA ARG A 271 21.45 -7.34 -24.27
C ARG A 271 20.43 -8.34 -24.83
N LEU A 272 20.15 -8.26 -26.13
CA LEU A 272 19.25 -9.21 -26.79
C LEU A 272 19.82 -10.63 -26.74
N GLY A 273 21.11 -10.78 -27.07
CA GLY A 273 21.81 -12.06 -27.01
C GLY A 273 21.79 -12.68 -25.62
N ALA A 274 22.08 -11.88 -24.57
CA ALA A 274 22.04 -12.34 -23.18
C ALA A 274 20.63 -12.77 -22.74
N ALA A 275 19.60 -12.00 -23.13
CA ALA A 275 18.21 -12.35 -22.81
C ALA A 275 17.79 -13.66 -23.50
N MET A 276 18.12 -13.82 -24.78
CA MET A 276 17.84 -15.06 -25.53
C MET A 276 18.57 -16.26 -24.92
N ALA A 277 19.86 -16.11 -24.58
CA ALA A 277 20.63 -17.17 -23.94
C ALA A 277 20.03 -17.57 -22.58
N SER A 278 19.60 -16.59 -21.77
CA SER A 278 18.93 -16.86 -20.50
C SER A 278 17.61 -17.60 -20.70
N MET A 279 16.79 -17.19 -21.69
CA MET A 279 15.51 -17.85 -21.98
C MET A 279 15.72 -19.31 -22.41
N ILE A 280 16.71 -19.56 -23.27
CA ILE A 280 17.05 -20.92 -23.72
C ILE A 280 17.55 -21.75 -22.53
N GLY A 281 18.43 -21.19 -21.70
CA GLY A 281 18.96 -21.87 -20.51
C GLY A 281 17.86 -22.25 -19.52
N SER A 282 16.92 -21.34 -19.23
CA SER A 282 15.78 -21.64 -18.36
C SER A 282 14.88 -22.74 -18.94
N ALA A 283 14.57 -22.66 -20.25
CA ALA A 283 13.76 -23.68 -20.90
C ALA A 283 14.44 -25.07 -20.91
N GLN A 284 15.76 -25.13 -21.06
CA GLN A 284 16.52 -26.38 -20.95
C GLN A 284 16.42 -27.00 -19.55
N VAL A 285 16.59 -26.18 -18.50
CA VAL A 285 16.46 -26.64 -17.10
C VAL A 285 15.04 -27.14 -16.82
N ASP A 286 14.01 -26.44 -17.30
CA ASP A 286 12.62 -26.87 -17.14
C ASP A 286 12.34 -28.22 -17.83
N LEU A 287 12.87 -28.41 -19.05
CA LEU A 287 12.77 -29.68 -19.76
C LEU A 287 13.46 -30.82 -19.02
N GLU A 288 14.67 -30.59 -18.49
CA GLU A 288 15.39 -31.59 -17.69
C GLU A 288 14.61 -31.94 -16.41
N MET A 289 14.01 -30.96 -15.75
CA MET A 289 13.19 -31.18 -14.56
C MET A 289 11.91 -31.96 -14.88
N LEU A 290 11.27 -31.70 -16.02
CA LEU A 290 10.11 -32.45 -16.49
C LEU A 290 10.49 -33.90 -16.85
N ASP A 291 11.61 -34.11 -17.53
CA ASP A 291 12.12 -35.46 -17.85
C ASP A 291 12.41 -36.25 -16.58
N GLN A 292 13.11 -35.66 -15.59
CA GLN A 292 13.39 -36.33 -14.32
C GLN A 292 12.13 -36.69 -13.54
N ARG A 293 11.13 -35.79 -13.51
CA ARG A 293 9.83 -36.08 -12.88
C ARG A 293 9.10 -37.21 -13.61
N GLY A 294 9.10 -37.17 -14.94
CA GLY A 294 8.52 -38.21 -15.78
C GLY A 294 9.13 -39.57 -15.50
N ARG A 295 10.47 -39.68 -15.52
CA ARG A 295 11.19 -40.92 -15.22
C ARG A 295 10.86 -41.47 -13.84
N ARG A 296 10.92 -40.63 -12.79
CA ARG A 296 10.59 -41.07 -11.42
C ARG A 296 9.14 -41.55 -11.30
N ALA A 297 8.20 -40.87 -11.94
CA ALA A 297 6.80 -41.28 -11.94
C ALA A 297 6.62 -42.64 -12.64
N TRP A 298 7.27 -42.83 -13.79
CA TRP A 298 7.28 -44.10 -14.52
C TRP A 298 7.92 -45.23 -13.71
N ASP A 299 9.11 -45.02 -13.14
CA ASP A 299 9.80 -46.00 -12.30
C ASP A 299 8.95 -46.42 -11.10
N THR A 300 8.27 -45.45 -10.45
CA THR A 300 7.38 -45.74 -9.33
C THR A 300 6.15 -46.54 -9.77
N TYR A 301 5.58 -46.21 -10.93
CA TYR A 301 4.43 -46.90 -11.47
C TYR A 301 4.76 -48.34 -11.87
N THR A 302 5.87 -48.55 -12.57
CA THR A 302 6.31 -49.89 -12.99
C THR A 302 6.70 -50.74 -11.80
N ALA A 303 7.37 -50.18 -10.79
CA ALA A 303 7.68 -50.89 -9.55
C ALA A 303 6.40 -51.36 -8.85
N ARG A 304 5.38 -50.50 -8.71
CA ARG A 304 4.08 -50.89 -8.12
C ARG A 304 3.38 -51.99 -8.89
N LEU A 305 3.44 -51.96 -10.23
CA LEU A 305 2.89 -53.02 -11.05
C LEU A 305 3.64 -54.34 -10.84
N GLY A 306 4.97 -54.29 -10.73
CA GLY A 306 5.81 -55.42 -10.34
C GLY A 306 5.40 -56.01 -9.00
N ASP A 307 5.34 -55.18 -7.95
CA ASP A 307 4.95 -55.61 -6.60
C ASP A 307 3.54 -56.21 -6.59
N ALA A 308 2.59 -55.63 -7.33
CA ALA A 308 1.23 -56.14 -7.42
C ALA A 308 1.17 -57.50 -8.15
N LEU A 309 1.97 -57.66 -9.20
CA LEU A 309 2.10 -58.91 -9.92
C LEU A 309 2.73 -59.99 -9.04
N ASP A 310 3.80 -59.66 -8.33
CA ASP A 310 4.48 -60.56 -7.40
C ASP A 310 3.54 -60.95 -6.24
N ALA A 311 2.82 -60.00 -5.65
CA ALA A 311 1.83 -60.27 -4.62
C ALA A 311 0.67 -61.15 -5.12
N ALA A 312 0.25 -60.97 -6.37
CA ALA A 312 -0.74 -61.84 -7.00
C ALA A 312 -0.19 -63.24 -7.23
N ALA A 313 1.03 -63.36 -7.76
CA ALA A 313 1.72 -64.64 -8.00
C ALA A 313 2.00 -65.42 -6.71
N CYS A 314 2.32 -64.73 -5.62
CA CYS A 314 2.53 -65.32 -4.30
C CYS A 314 1.25 -65.67 -3.56
N ARG A 315 0.04 -65.44 -4.13
CA ARG A 315 -1.20 -65.83 -3.46
C ARG A 315 -1.19 -67.35 -3.22
N PRO A 316 -1.32 -67.80 -1.96
CA PRO A 316 -1.26 -69.22 -1.64
C PRO A 316 -2.26 -70.06 -2.43
N CYS A 317 -3.44 -69.51 -2.75
CA CYS A 317 -4.46 -70.20 -3.56
C CYS A 317 -4.08 -70.43 -5.03
N LEU A 318 -3.06 -69.75 -5.56
CA LEU A 318 -2.53 -69.96 -6.91
C LEU A 318 -1.34 -70.94 -6.93
N ASN A 319 -0.66 -71.11 -5.79
CA ASN A 319 0.49 -72.00 -5.66
C ASN A 319 0.13 -73.34 -5.02
N ASP A 320 -0.92 -73.37 -4.21
CA ASP A 320 -1.41 -74.57 -3.54
C ASP A 320 -2.96 -74.59 -3.46
N PRO A 321 -3.62 -75.47 -4.21
CA PRO A 321 -5.08 -75.64 -4.17
C PRO A 321 -5.62 -76.02 -2.78
N THR A 322 -4.85 -76.71 -1.94
CA THR A 322 -5.33 -77.19 -0.63
C THR A 322 -5.32 -76.13 0.46
N PHE A 323 -4.49 -75.09 0.34
CA PHE A 323 -4.36 -74.01 1.33
C PHE A 323 -5.70 -73.34 1.69
N MET A 324 -6.59 -73.16 0.72
CA MET A 324 -7.90 -72.54 0.95
C MET A 324 -8.80 -73.38 1.87
N VAL A 325 -8.68 -74.70 1.78
CA VAL A 325 -9.42 -75.65 2.62
C VAL A 325 -8.82 -75.69 4.01
N GLU A 326 -7.49 -75.86 4.10
CA GLU A 326 -6.76 -75.91 5.38
C GLU A 326 -6.94 -74.64 6.22
N ARG A 327 -6.96 -73.47 5.56
CA ARG A 327 -7.24 -72.19 6.21
C ARG A 327 -8.66 -72.15 6.79
N ARG A 328 -9.66 -72.66 6.06
CA ARG A 328 -11.05 -72.70 6.54
C ARG A 328 -11.23 -73.67 7.68
N GLU A 329 -10.56 -74.82 7.64
CA GLU A 329 -10.52 -75.76 8.76
C GLU A 329 -9.91 -75.12 10.01
N SER A 330 -8.80 -74.39 9.85
CA SER A 330 -8.16 -73.68 10.96
C SER A 330 -9.04 -72.56 11.54
N GLU A 331 -9.71 -71.77 10.70
CA GLU A 331 -10.67 -70.74 11.13
C GLU A 331 -11.86 -71.37 11.89
N LEU A 332 -12.37 -72.50 11.41
CA LEU A 332 -13.45 -73.24 12.08
C LEU A 332 -12.98 -73.79 13.44
N ALA A 333 -11.77 -74.35 13.52
CA ALA A 333 -11.21 -74.84 14.77
C ALA A 333 -11.08 -73.73 15.83
N LEU A 334 -10.55 -72.56 15.44
CA LEU A 334 -10.41 -71.42 16.34
C LEU A 334 -11.76 -70.87 16.81
N THR A 335 -12.76 -70.84 15.94
CA THR A 335 -14.11 -70.38 16.31
C THR A 335 -14.83 -71.39 17.21
N ALA A 336 -14.65 -72.70 16.96
CA ALA A 336 -15.14 -73.76 17.83
C ALA A 336 -14.51 -73.71 19.23
N ASP A 337 -13.20 -73.48 19.32
CA ASP A 337 -12.51 -73.35 20.60
C ASP A 337 -12.98 -72.12 21.39
N ARG A 338 -13.14 -70.98 20.72
CA ARG A 338 -13.70 -69.75 21.33
C ARG A 338 -15.10 -69.95 21.87
N LEU A 339 -15.97 -70.63 21.11
CA LEU A 339 -17.33 -70.95 21.54
C LEU A 339 -17.32 -71.87 22.77
N SER A 340 -16.52 -72.93 22.73
CA SER A 340 -16.38 -73.89 23.83
C SER A 340 -15.91 -73.20 25.11
N GLY A 341 -14.88 -72.36 25.01
CA GLY A 341 -14.40 -71.56 26.14
C GLY A 341 -15.44 -70.57 26.65
N ALA A 342 -16.25 -69.96 25.78
CA ALA A 342 -17.33 -69.05 26.18
C ALA A 342 -18.44 -69.78 26.95
N ILE A 343 -18.83 -70.98 26.49
CA ILE A 343 -19.81 -71.82 27.18
C ILE A 343 -19.29 -72.21 28.57
N ALA A 344 -18.04 -72.68 28.67
CA ALA A 344 -17.44 -73.07 29.95
C ALA A 344 -17.41 -71.90 30.95
N ARG A 345 -16.97 -70.71 30.52
CA ARG A 345 -16.97 -69.49 31.37
C ARG A 345 -18.37 -69.07 31.80
N SER A 346 -19.36 -69.18 30.91
CA SER A 346 -20.74 -68.86 31.21
C SER A 346 -21.31 -69.77 32.30
N VAL A 347 -21.09 -71.09 32.16
CA VAL A 347 -21.52 -72.08 33.16
C VAL A 347 -20.86 -71.83 34.51
N GLU A 348 -19.55 -71.55 34.55
CA GLU A 348 -18.85 -71.25 35.82
C GLU A 348 -19.35 -69.96 36.48
N THR A 349 -19.72 -68.96 35.68
CA THR A 349 -20.32 -67.72 36.19
C THR A 349 -21.70 -67.98 36.80
N PHE A 350 -22.54 -68.78 36.15
CA PHE A 350 -23.83 -69.19 36.72
C PHE A 350 -23.64 -70.04 37.99
N ARG A 351 -22.67 -70.95 38.00
CA ARG A 351 -22.34 -71.82 39.15
C ARG A 351 -21.92 -70.98 40.36
N SER A 352 -20.97 -70.07 40.19
CA SER A 352 -20.50 -69.19 41.26
C SER A 352 -21.58 -68.23 41.77
N ASN A 353 -22.45 -67.73 40.89
CA ASN A 353 -23.61 -66.93 41.30
C ASN A 353 -24.60 -67.76 42.14
N PHE A 354 -24.84 -69.02 41.74
CA PHE A 354 -25.70 -69.94 42.48
C PHE A 354 -25.11 -70.32 43.83
N GLU A 355 -23.80 -70.56 43.92
CA GLU A 355 -23.12 -70.87 45.19
C GLU A 355 -23.18 -69.70 46.19
N ARG A 356 -23.27 -68.45 45.72
CA ARG A 356 -23.37 -67.23 46.58
C ARG A 356 -24.80 -66.88 46.99
N LEU A 357 -25.82 -67.44 46.34
CA LEU A 357 -27.23 -67.16 46.64
C LEU A 357 -27.65 -67.58 48.07
N PRO A 358 -27.24 -68.74 48.61
CA PRO A 358 -27.55 -69.16 49.97
C PRO A 358 -27.03 -68.17 51.03
N GLU A 359 -25.78 -67.70 50.90
CA GLU A 359 -25.19 -66.74 51.84
C GLU A 359 -25.96 -65.41 51.84
N ARG A 360 -26.36 -64.92 50.66
CA ARG A 360 -27.20 -63.71 50.53
C ARG A 360 -28.58 -63.91 51.12
N LEU A 361 -29.20 -65.07 50.92
CA LEU A 361 -30.52 -65.39 51.45
C LEU A 361 -30.50 -65.43 52.98
N VAL A 362 -29.53 -66.14 53.57
CA VAL A 362 -29.34 -66.24 55.03
C VAL A 362 -29.05 -64.86 55.64
N ALA A 363 -28.20 -64.05 55.01
CA ALA A 363 -27.94 -62.68 55.46
C ALA A 363 -29.22 -61.83 55.48
N SER A 364 -30.11 -61.98 54.47
CA SER A 364 -31.36 -61.23 54.37
C SER A 364 -32.45 -61.66 55.37
N THR A 365 -32.38 -62.90 55.88
CA THR A 365 -33.42 -63.47 56.78
C THR A 365 -32.99 -63.55 58.24
N SER A 366 -31.70 -63.39 58.57
CA SER A 366 -31.14 -63.54 59.92
C SER A 366 -31.74 -62.61 60.99
N GLY A 367 -32.30 -61.46 60.61
CA GLY A 367 -32.96 -60.53 61.55
C GLY A 367 -34.44 -60.82 61.83
N LEU A 368 -35.06 -61.77 61.12
CA LEU A 368 -36.50 -62.04 61.22
C LEU A 368 -36.87 -62.72 62.54
N ASP A 369 -36.05 -63.65 63.04
CA ASP A 369 -36.33 -64.34 64.30
C ASP A 369 -36.28 -63.39 65.49
N GLY A 370 -35.31 -62.46 65.50
CA GLY A 370 -35.24 -61.40 66.52
C GLY A 370 -36.46 -60.49 66.49
N LYS A 371 -36.93 -60.06 65.31
CA LYS A 371 -38.15 -59.25 65.16
C LYS A 371 -39.41 -60.04 65.57
N ARG A 372 -39.47 -61.33 65.25
CA ARG A 372 -40.59 -62.22 65.62
C ARG A 372 -40.66 -62.40 67.13
N HIS A 373 -39.52 -62.61 67.79
CA HIS A 373 -39.46 -62.68 69.25
C HIS A 373 -39.86 -61.36 69.92
N ALA A 374 -39.39 -60.21 69.41
CA ALA A 374 -39.77 -58.90 69.89
C ALA A 374 -41.28 -58.64 69.76
N LEU A 375 -41.89 -59.06 68.63
CA LEU A 375 -43.34 -58.99 68.42
C LEU A 375 -44.09 -59.86 69.43
N THR A 376 -43.63 -61.09 69.67
CA THR A 376 -44.24 -61.99 70.69
C THR A 376 -44.20 -61.36 72.08
N LEU A 377 -43.05 -60.80 72.49
CA LEU A 377 -42.93 -60.12 73.79
C LEU A 377 -43.85 -58.90 73.90
N ALA A 378 -43.96 -58.11 72.83
CA ALA A 378 -44.86 -56.96 72.77
C ALA A 378 -46.33 -57.39 72.91
N SER A 379 -46.76 -58.44 72.19
CA SER A 379 -48.10 -59.00 72.30
C SER A 379 -48.39 -59.51 73.72
N SER A 380 -47.49 -60.26 74.33
CA SER A 380 -47.69 -60.76 75.71
C SER A 380 -47.76 -59.61 76.73
N ARG A 381 -46.97 -58.54 76.57
CA ARG A 381 -47.07 -57.34 77.41
C ARG A 381 -48.41 -56.64 77.24
N LEU A 382 -48.89 -56.50 76.01
CA LEU A 382 -50.18 -55.88 75.70
C LEU A 382 -51.33 -56.69 76.31
N GLU A 383 -51.33 -58.01 76.18
CA GLU A 383 -52.34 -58.88 76.79
C GLU A 383 -52.35 -58.75 78.31
N HIS A 384 -51.18 -58.77 78.95
CA HIS A 384 -51.09 -58.69 80.40
C HIS A 384 -51.50 -57.31 80.94
N GLN A 385 -50.96 -56.23 80.37
CA GLN A 385 -51.31 -54.86 80.79
C GLN A 385 -52.74 -54.48 80.42
N GLY A 386 -53.24 -54.93 79.28
CA GLY A 386 -54.62 -54.70 78.86
C GLY A 386 -55.62 -55.30 79.85
N ARG A 387 -55.37 -56.54 80.31
CA ARG A 387 -56.21 -57.19 81.32
C ARG A 387 -56.19 -56.44 82.65
N THR A 388 -55.02 -56.00 83.12
CA THR A 388 -54.94 -55.27 84.39
C THR A 388 -55.60 -53.89 84.33
N MET A 389 -55.47 -53.16 83.22
CA MET A 389 -56.16 -51.87 83.03
C MET A 389 -57.69 -52.00 83.02
N LEU A 390 -58.23 -53.09 82.46
CA LEU A 390 -59.68 -53.31 82.36
C LEU A 390 -60.32 -53.85 83.65
N ASN A 391 -59.54 -54.47 84.54
CA ASN A 391 -60.07 -55.07 85.77
C ASN A 391 -60.75 -54.05 86.71
N LYS A 392 -60.16 -52.86 86.90
CA LYS A 392 -60.72 -51.84 87.81
C LYS A 392 -62.05 -51.27 87.27
N PRO A 393 -62.13 -50.80 86.01
CA PRO A 393 -63.40 -50.38 85.42
C PRO A 393 -64.47 -51.49 85.43
N ALA A 394 -64.10 -52.74 85.13
CA ALA A 394 -65.05 -53.85 85.14
C ALA A 394 -65.62 -54.14 86.53
N SER A 395 -64.78 -54.08 87.57
CA SER A 395 -65.21 -54.22 88.97
C SER A 395 -66.11 -53.06 89.40
N ASP A 396 -65.77 -51.83 89.03
CA ASP A 396 -66.56 -50.64 89.32
C ASP A 396 -67.94 -50.69 88.63
N LEU A 397 -67.97 -51.10 87.36
CA LEU A 397 -69.23 -51.34 86.63
C LEU A 397 -70.06 -52.45 87.28
N GLY A 398 -69.42 -53.55 87.70
CA GLY A 398 -70.07 -54.64 88.42
C GLY A 398 -70.73 -54.20 89.72
N ARG A 399 -70.06 -53.36 90.53
CA ARG A 399 -70.66 -52.78 91.75
C ARG A 399 -71.83 -51.86 91.44
N ALA A 400 -71.71 -51.02 90.42
CA ALA A 400 -72.77 -50.11 90.02
C ALA A 400 -74.01 -50.89 89.56
N ALA A 401 -73.81 -51.92 88.73
CA ALA A 401 -74.88 -52.79 88.26
C ALA A 401 -75.55 -53.56 89.42
N ALA A 402 -74.77 -54.10 90.36
CA ALA A 402 -75.31 -54.79 91.54
C ALA A 402 -76.12 -53.86 92.45
N SER A 403 -75.68 -52.61 92.62
CA SER A 403 -76.44 -51.60 93.40
C SER A 403 -77.76 -51.24 92.71
N LEU A 404 -77.76 -51.12 91.38
CA LEU A 404 -78.98 -50.86 90.61
C LEU A 404 -79.96 -52.05 90.71
N ASP A 405 -79.45 -53.28 90.62
CA ASP A 405 -80.25 -54.50 90.69
C ASP A 405 -80.84 -54.74 92.10
N ALA A 406 -80.12 -54.37 93.16
CA ALA A 406 -80.62 -54.46 94.54
C ALA A 406 -81.80 -53.51 94.82
N LEU A 407 -81.89 -52.39 94.10
CA LEU A 407 -82.98 -51.41 94.21
C LEU A 407 -84.17 -51.73 93.28
N SER A 408 -84.14 -52.87 92.55
CA SER A 408 -85.16 -53.24 91.58
C SER A 408 -86.41 -53.86 92.25
N PRO A 409 -87.61 -53.25 92.11
CA PRO A 409 -88.87 -53.76 92.68
C PRO A 409 -89.26 -55.16 92.19
N LEU A 410 -88.82 -55.57 90.99
CA LEU A 410 -89.08 -56.89 90.41
C LEU A 410 -88.41 -58.03 91.20
N LYS A 411 -87.24 -57.79 91.81
CA LYS A 411 -86.53 -58.82 92.58
C LYS A 411 -87.17 -59.04 93.96
N VAL A 412 -87.83 -58.01 94.52
CA VAL A 412 -88.64 -58.13 95.74
C VAL A 412 -89.84 -59.04 95.48
N LEU A 413 -90.50 -58.89 94.32
CA LEU A 413 -91.58 -59.79 93.89
C LEU A 413 -91.11 -61.24 93.66
N ALA A 414 -89.90 -61.43 93.09
CA ALA A 414 -89.33 -62.76 92.87
C ALA A 414 -88.97 -63.53 94.17
N ARG A 415 -88.78 -62.83 95.29
CA ARG A 415 -88.53 -63.46 96.61
C ARG A 415 -89.79 -64.01 97.29
N GLY A 416 -90.93 -64.00 96.59
CA GLY A 416 -92.20 -64.56 97.08
C GLY A 416 -93.09 -63.55 97.79
N TYR A 417 -92.72 -62.26 97.80
CA TYR A 417 -93.60 -61.19 98.27
C TYR A 417 -94.55 -60.78 97.14
N SER A 418 -95.82 -60.63 97.46
CA SER A 418 -96.83 -60.18 96.51
C SER A 418 -97.29 -58.77 96.84
N ILE A 419 -97.70 -58.01 95.82
CA ILE A 419 -98.25 -56.67 96.00
C ILE A 419 -99.75 -56.74 95.71
N ALA A 420 -100.56 -56.39 96.69
CA ALA A 420 -102.01 -56.31 96.53
C ALA A 420 -102.40 -54.96 95.90
N TYR A 421 -103.32 -55.00 94.94
CA TYR A 421 -103.93 -53.85 94.30
C TYR A 421 -105.43 -53.82 94.59
N SER A 422 -105.90 -52.65 95.01
CA SER A 422 -107.31 -52.24 95.01
C SER A 422 -107.67 -51.58 93.68
N ASP A 423 -108.96 -51.27 93.45
CA ASP A 423 -109.40 -50.56 92.24
C ASP A 423 -108.68 -49.22 92.05
N ASP A 424 -108.27 -48.56 93.15
CA ASP A 424 -107.56 -47.27 93.12
C ASP A 424 -106.02 -47.41 93.13
N GLY A 425 -105.47 -48.63 93.09
CA GLY A 425 -104.03 -48.89 93.00
C GLY A 425 -103.44 -49.73 94.15
N VAL A 426 -102.10 -49.68 94.31
CA VAL A 426 -101.37 -50.54 95.27
C VAL A 426 -101.87 -50.29 96.69
N ALA A 427 -102.42 -51.33 97.31
CA ALA A 427 -102.89 -51.31 98.68
C ALA A 427 -101.73 -51.67 99.62
N THR A 428 -101.21 -50.67 100.33
CA THR A 428 -100.15 -50.85 101.33
C THR A 428 -100.69 -51.18 102.72
N SER A 429 -102.01 -51.24 102.91
CA SER A 429 -102.68 -51.50 104.18
C SER A 429 -103.95 -52.33 104.00
N ALA A 430 -104.26 -53.23 104.96
CA ALA A 430 -105.41 -54.14 104.89
C ALA A 430 -106.77 -53.44 105.04
N LYS A 431 -106.83 -52.26 105.68
CA LYS A 431 -108.08 -51.50 105.93
C LYS A 431 -108.76 -50.99 104.67
N THR A 432 -108.07 -51.03 103.53
CA THR A 432 -108.59 -50.55 102.25
C THR A 432 -109.66 -51.48 101.68
N PHE A 433 -109.74 -52.73 102.13
CA PHE A 433 -110.66 -53.73 101.60
C PHE A 433 -111.86 -53.98 102.50
N LYS A 434 -113.01 -54.30 101.92
CA LYS A 434 -114.18 -54.84 102.62
C LYS A 434 -114.48 -56.27 102.17
N PRO A 435 -115.12 -57.07 103.04
CA PRO A 435 -115.61 -58.40 102.64
C PRO A 435 -116.52 -58.30 101.41
N GLY A 436 -116.19 -59.06 100.37
CA GLY A 436 -116.83 -59.06 99.05
C GLY A 436 -116.06 -58.35 97.95
N ASP A 437 -115.04 -57.53 98.28
CA ASP A 437 -114.31 -56.76 97.27
C ASP A 437 -113.40 -57.65 96.40
N ALA A 438 -113.37 -57.38 95.10
CA ALA A 438 -112.41 -58.00 94.20
C ALA A 438 -111.03 -57.34 94.35
N ILE A 439 -110.01 -58.14 94.62
CA ILE A 439 -108.62 -57.73 94.73
C ILE A 439 -107.78 -58.32 93.62
N ARG A 440 -106.72 -57.60 93.24
CA ARG A 440 -105.75 -58.07 92.25
C ARG A 440 -104.39 -58.16 92.88
N VAL A 441 -103.83 -59.36 92.96
CA VAL A 441 -102.52 -59.59 93.56
C VAL A 441 -101.50 -59.75 92.44
N ARG A 442 -100.50 -58.87 92.39
CA ARG A 442 -99.35 -58.97 91.49
C ARG A 442 -98.31 -59.87 92.12
N MET A 443 -97.99 -60.95 91.42
CA MET A 443 -96.88 -61.84 91.71
C MET A 443 -95.80 -61.69 90.63
N ALA A 444 -94.69 -62.42 90.80
CA ALA A 444 -93.52 -62.31 89.92
C ALA A 444 -93.85 -62.64 88.45
N ASP A 445 -94.81 -63.52 88.21
CA ASP A 445 -95.16 -64.07 86.90
C ASP A 445 -96.52 -63.58 86.35
N GLY A 446 -97.35 -62.96 87.18
CA GLY A 446 -98.70 -62.61 86.73
C GLY A 446 -99.55 -61.91 87.77
N ASN A 447 -100.81 -61.71 87.39
CA ASN A 447 -101.83 -61.14 88.27
C ASN A 447 -102.87 -62.23 88.57
N VAL A 448 -103.20 -62.39 89.85
CA VAL A 448 -104.31 -63.24 90.28
C VAL A 448 -105.44 -62.33 90.77
N ALA A 449 -106.62 -62.48 90.18
CA ALA A 449 -107.83 -61.84 90.65
C ALA A 449 -108.50 -62.74 91.69
N ALA A 450 -108.77 -62.21 92.87
CA ALA A 450 -109.40 -62.90 93.99
C ALA A 450 -110.49 -62.00 94.61
N THR A 451 -111.38 -62.55 95.41
CA THR A 451 -112.38 -61.81 96.19
C THR A 451 -112.13 -62.00 97.67
N VAL A 452 -112.30 -60.94 98.46
CA VAL A 452 -111.97 -60.92 99.89
C VAL A 452 -113.11 -61.52 100.70
N ASP A 453 -112.89 -62.67 101.34
CA ASP A 453 -113.91 -63.31 102.19
C ASP A 453 -114.01 -62.67 103.59
N THR A 454 -112.85 -62.34 104.19
CA THR A 454 -112.75 -61.74 105.53
C THR A 454 -111.56 -60.79 105.61
N VAL A 455 -111.71 -59.67 106.32
CA VAL A 455 -110.61 -58.75 106.65
C VAL A 455 -110.49 -58.73 108.17
N GLU A 456 -109.30 -59.07 108.67
CA GLU A 456 -108.95 -59.05 110.11
C GLU A 456 -108.30 -57.74 110.55
#